data_AF-A0A9P5XF99-F1
#
_entry.id   AF-A0A9P5XF99-F1
#
_cell.length_a   1.000
_cell.length_b   1.000
_cell.length_c   1.000
_cell.angle_alpha   90.00
_cell.angle_beta   90.00
_cell.angle_gamma   90.00
#
_symmetry.space_group_name_H-M   'P 1'
#
loop_
_entity.id
_entity.type
_entity.pdbx_description
1 polymer ?
#
loop_
_entity_poly.entity_id
_entity_poly.type
_entity_poly.pdbx_seq_one_letter_code
_entity_poly.pdbx_strand_id
1 'polypeptide(L)'
;MSVNLDKLDSVLDTFLPLTIGNVIGALLVGACLTLGTICLGFLSSETAGPPKQRHSLQLYIVVLVIAVIAFYLSEFLLTNGLPIFHPHTKDNYNDILANRVDVAASIFQLIVICMTDGLLVWRCYMVHRALMGPGCYPSFWGRISWAVPAGLWVLSFVIGITTCVIRVGKLADSLLGVLFMSNALTNLYGTIFITIRLLRHRRVARICLGDRAPIARYHSLVAILLESAAINVPIAICAAVKNVAITSTASIIIIMMAIPNVSLQAFATLLIIHQVSRGRAVGQQKQEEVASSSERQSHNDPESRRG
;
A
#
# COMPACT_ATOMS: atom_id res chain seq x y z
N MET A 1 25.16 -38.24 27.54
CA MET A 1 24.76 -36.85 27.21
C MET A 1 23.38 -36.93 26.55
N SER A 2 22.31 -36.85 27.34
CA SER A 2 20.94 -36.90 26.84
C SER A 2 20.59 -35.52 26.27
N VAL A 3 20.43 -35.43 24.95
CA VAL A 3 19.92 -34.22 24.30
C VAL A 3 18.46 -34.04 24.74
N ASN A 4 18.15 -32.92 25.37
CA ASN A 4 16.79 -32.57 25.78
C ASN A 4 15.96 -32.30 24.51
N LEU A 5 15.17 -33.29 24.07
CA LEU A 5 14.26 -33.19 22.92
C LEU A 5 13.29 -32.01 23.06
N ASP A 6 12.83 -31.70 24.27
CA ASP A 6 11.93 -30.57 24.55
C ASP A 6 12.56 -29.20 24.19
N LYS A 7 13.89 -29.06 24.34
CA LYS A 7 14.59 -27.84 23.90
C LYS A 7 14.67 -27.77 22.38
N LEU A 8 14.80 -28.90 21.69
CA LEU A 8 14.87 -28.95 20.24
C LEU A 8 13.52 -28.54 19.62
N ASP A 9 12.41 -29.04 20.15
CA ASP A 9 11.06 -28.72 19.66
C ASP A 9 10.73 -27.23 19.83
N SER A 10 11.03 -26.63 21.00
CA SER A 10 10.82 -25.18 21.21
C SER A 10 11.65 -24.28 20.28
N VAL A 11 12.87 -24.72 19.92
CA VAL A 11 13.73 -23.98 18.98
C VAL A 11 13.17 -24.10 17.56
N LEU A 12 12.71 -25.29 17.17
CA LEU A 12 12.12 -25.54 15.85
C LEU A 12 10.83 -24.72 15.66
N ASP A 13 9.98 -24.68 16.69
CA ASP A 13 8.72 -23.93 16.70
C ASP A 13 8.92 -22.42 16.55
N THR A 14 10.07 -21.89 17.01
CA THR A 14 10.37 -20.45 16.88
C THR A 14 11.08 -20.14 15.57
N PHE A 15 11.98 -21.02 15.12
CA PHE A 15 12.85 -20.77 13.97
C PHE A 15 12.15 -20.96 12.62
N LEU A 16 11.32 -22.00 12.50
CA LEU A 16 10.62 -22.30 11.25
C LEU A 16 9.70 -21.15 10.82
N PRO A 17 8.87 -20.56 11.72
CA PRO A 17 7.99 -19.47 11.35
C PRO A 17 8.72 -18.17 10.98
N LEU A 18 9.81 -17.87 11.67
CA LEU A 18 10.67 -16.72 11.38
C LEU A 18 11.28 -16.83 9.97
N THR A 19 11.75 -18.02 9.62
CA THR A 19 12.34 -18.32 8.31
C THR A 19 11.31 -18.15 7.20
N ILE A 20 10.10 -18.72 7.37
CA ILE A 20 9.01 -18.57 6.39
C ILE A 20 8.61 -17.10 6.24
N GLY A 21 8.48 -16.35 7.34
CA GLY A 21 8.17 -14.92 7.32
C GLY A 21 9.22 -14.11 6.54
N ASN A 22 10.50 -14.41 6.75
CA ASN A 22 11.61 -13.76 6.04
C ASN A 22 11.61 -14.07 4.53
N VAL A 23 11.30 -15.31 4.14
CA VAL A 23 11.19 -15.72 2.74
C VAL A 23 10.01 -15.01 2.06
N ILE A 24 8.84 -14.99 2.70
CA ILE A 24 7.66 -14.27 2.18
C ILE A 24 7.97 -12.78 2.07
N GLY A 25 8.59 -12.18 3.09
CA GLY A 25 9.05 -10.79 3.08
C GLY A 25 9.99 -10.50 1.90
N ALA A 26 11.00 -11.33 1.67
CA ALA A 26 11.92 -11.19 0.55
C ALA A 26 11.20 -11.24 -0.81
N LEU A 27 10.28 -12.20 -0.97
CA LEU A 27 9.48 -12.34 -2.20
C LEU A 27 8.62 -11.10 -2.44
N LEU A 28 7.98 -10.56 -1.40
CA LEU A 28 7.17 -9.35 -1.49
C LEU A 28 8.01 -8.10 -1.79
N VAL A 29 9.19 -7.97 -1.21
CA VAL A 29 10.13 -6.87 -1.52
C VAL A 29 10.59 -6.96 -2.98
N GLY A 30 10.93 -8.15 -3.47
CA GLY A 30 11.24 -8.39 -4.87
C GLY A 30 10.07 -8.06 -5.81
N ALA A 31 8.84 -8.44 -5.41
CA ALA A 31 7.63 -8.08 -6.13
C ALA A 31 7.38 -6.55 -6.14
N CYS A 32 7.65 -5.85 -5.03
CA CYS A 32 7.57 -4.39 -4.98
C CYS A 32 8.61 -3.72 -5.87
N LEU A 33 9.85 -4.24 -5.90
CA LEU A 33 10.91 -3.71 -6.76
C LEU A 33 10.54 -3.88 -8.24
N THR A 34 10.14 -5.09 -8.64
CA THR A 34 9.72 -5.37 -10.02
C THR A 34 8.51 -4.52 -10.43
N LEU A 35 7.45 -4.45 -9.62
CA LEU A 35 6.32 -3.56 -9.90
C LEU A 35 6.72 -2.08 -9.93
N GLY A 36 7.59 -1.65 -9.03
CA GLY A 36 8.12 -0.28 -8.98
C GLY A 36 8.85 0.08 -10.27
N THR A 37 9.75 -0.78 -10.75
CA THR A 37 10.47 -0.57 -12.02
C THR A 37 9.53 -0.55 -13.22
N ILE A 38 8.57 -1.47 -13.28
CA ILE A 38 7.53 -1.49 -14.34
C ILE A 38 6.71 -0.19 -14.31
N CYS A 39 6.27 0.27 -13.13
CA CYS A 39 5.53 1.52 -13.00
C CYS A 39 6.36 2.73 -13.45
N LEU A 40 7.64 2.77 -13.09
CA LEU A 40 8.55 3.84 -13.53
C LEU A 40 8.75 3.83 -15.04
N GLY A 41 8.87 2.65 -15.66
CA GLY A 41 8.95 2.49 -17.12
C GLY A 41 7.69 2.97 -17.84
N PHE A 42 6.50 2.65 -17.33
CA PHE A 42 5.25 3.17 -17.89
C PHE A 42 5.10 4.68 -17.70
N LEU A 43 5.53 5.21 -16.55
CA LEU A 43 5.47 6.65 -16.30
C LEU A 43 6.50 7.43 -17.10
N SER A 44 7.66 6.85 -17.43
CA SER A 44 8.66 7.52 -18.27
C SER A 44 8.25 7.56 -19.74
N SER A 45 7.53 6.54 -20.23
CA SER A 45 7.00 6.51 -21.59
C SER A 45 5.75 7.37 -21.80
N GLU A 46 5.04 7.75 -20.73
CA GLU A 46 3.87 8.63 -20.81
C GLU A 46 4.29 10.08 -21.15
N THR A 47 4.04 10.50 -22.39
CA THR A 47 4.28 11.85 -22.91
C THR A 47 3.09 12.78 -22.71
N ALA A 48 1.87 12.24 -22.63
CA ALA A 48 0.65 13.02 -22.47
C ALA A 48 0.28 13.22 -20.99
N GLY A 49 0.70 14.35 -20.43
CA GLY A 49 0.31 14.79 -19.09
C GLY A 49 1.16 15.95 -18.56
N PRO A 50 0.71 16.67 -17.52
CA PRO A 50 1.50 17.72 -16.91
C PRO A 50 2.78 17.13 -16.29
N PRO A 51 3.98 17.62 -16.65
CA PRO A 51 5.24 17.01 -16.26
C PRO A 51 5.41 16.99 -14.73
N LYS A 52 4.91 17.99 -14.01
CA LYS A 52 5.00 18.06 -12.54
C LYS A 52 4.34 16.86 -11.84
N GLN A 53 3.15 16.44 -12.30
CA GLN A 53 2.44 15.31 -11.69
C GLN A 53 3.18 13.99 -11.92
N ARG A 54 3.77 13.82 -13.11
CA ARG A 54 4.57 12.65 -13.48
C ARG A 54 5.80 12.51 -12.60
N HIS A 55 6.61 13.57 -12.48
CA HIS A 55 7.81 13.55 -11.65
C HIS A 55 7.47 13.34 -10.17
N SER A 56 6.38 13.93 -9.68
CA SER A 56 5.92 13.71 -8.30
C SER A 56 5.55 12.24 -8.05
N LEU A 57 4.88 11.58 -9.00
CA LEU A 57 4.51 10.17 -8.86
C LEU A 57 5.71 9.23 -8.99
N GLN A 58 6.66 9.54 -9.89
CA GLN A 58 7.91 8.79 -10.00
C GLN A 58 8.74 8.88 -8.71
N LEU A 59 8.91 10.09 -8.17
CA LEU A 59 9.58 10.30 -6.89
C LEU A 59 8.88 9.54 -5.77
N TYR A 60 7.54 9.59 -5.72
CA TYR A 60 6.75 8.84 -4.75
C TYR A 60 7.03 7.33 -4.82
N ILE A 61 7.05 6.72 -6.01
CA ILE A 61 7.34 5.29 -6.20
C ILE A 61 8.76 4.97 -5.73
N VAL A 62 9.75 5.78 -6.12
CA VAL A 62 11.15 5.58 -5.73
C VAL A 62 11.30 5.63 -4.21
N VAL A 63 10.74 6.65 -3.56
CA VAL A 63 10.80 6.80 -2.10
C VAL A 63 10.10 5.63 -1.41
N LEU A 64 8.94 5.19 -1.90
CA LEU A 64 8.20 4.06 -1.34
C LEU A 64 9.02 2.76 -1.43
N VAL A 65 9.60 2.45 -2.60
CA VAL A 65 10.41 1.24 -2.80
C VAL A 65 11.67 1.27 -1.94
N ILE A 66 12.35 2.41 -1.85
CA ILE A 66 13.53 2.57 -0.98
C ILE A 66 13.14 2.36 0.48
N ALA A 67 12.04 2.95 0.95
CA ALA A 67 11.58 2.79 2.33
C ALA A 67 11.23 1.33 2.66
N VAL A 68 10.60 0.59 1.72
CA VAL A 68 10.30 -0.84 1.88
C VAL A 68 11.58 -1.68 1.96
N ILE A 69 12.56 -1.43 1.09
CA ILE A 69 13.85 -2.13 1.11
C ILE A 69 14.59 -1.83 2.41
N ALA A 70 14.64 -0.56 2.83
CA ALA A 70 15.33 -0.15 4.04
C ALA A 70 14.68 -0.72 5.31
N PHE A 71 13.34 -0.78 5.36
CA PHE A 71 12.61 -1.47 6.41
C PHE A 71 12.98 -2.95 6.47
N TYR A 72 12.88 -3.66 5.34
CA TYR A 72 13.19 -5.09 5.28
C TYR A 72 14.63 -5.39 5.65
N LEU A 73 15.60 -4.60 5.17
CA LEU A 73 17.01 -4.74 5.54
C LEU A 73 17.24 -4.51 7.04
N SER A 74 16.56 -3.53 7.64
CA SER A 74 16.67 -3.26 9.08
C SER A 74 16.15 -4.43 9.91
N GLU A 75 14.97 -4.95 9.57
CA GLU A 75 14.38 -6.15 10.22
C GLU A 75 15.25 -7.40 10.02
N PHE A 76 15.78 -7.60 8.81
CA PHE A 76 16.67 -8.71 8.51
C PHE A 76 17.97 -8.65 9.32
N LEU A 77 18.56 -7.47 9.45
CA LEU A 77 19.75 -7.24 10.27
C LEU A 77 19.45 -7.47 11.76
N LEU A 78 18.29 -7.03 12.25
CA LEU A 78 17.85 -7.24 13.62
C LEU A 78 17.69 -8.73 13.94
N THR A 79 17.04 -9.45 13.03
CA THR A 79 16.59 -10.82 13.24
C THR A 79 17.69 -11.85 12.98
N ASN A 80 18.47 -11.68 11.91
CA ASN A 80 19.45 -12.67 11.45
C ASN A 80 20.89 -12.15 11.52
N GLY A 81 21.12 -10.87 11.26
CA GLY A 81 22.48 -10.31 11.20
C GLY A 81 23.16 -10.25 12.56
N LEU A 82 22.55 -9.54 13.51
CA LEU A 82 23.14 -9.31 14.84
C LEU A 82 23.51 -10.59 15.60
N PRO A 83 22.66 -11.64 15.63
CA PRO A 83 23.01 -12.90 16.29
C PRO A 83 24.20 -13.63 15.66
N ILE A 84 24.38 -13.52 14.34
CA ILE A 84 25.43 -14.23 13.59
C ILE A 84 26.79 -13.52 13.70
N PHE A 85 26.80 -12.19 13.57
CA PHE A 85 28.06 -11.43 13.51
C PHE A 85 28.69 -11.18 14.89
N HIS A 86 27.91 -11.24 15.97
CA HIS A 86 28.38 -10.91 17.31
C HIS A 86 27.87 -11.85 18.41
N PRO A 87 28.12 -13.17 18.32
CA PRO A 87 27.62 -14.14 19.31
C PRO A 87 28.27 -14.01 20.70
N HIS A 88 29.41 -13.31 20.83
CA HIS A 88 30.24 -13.31 22.05
C HIS A 88 30.77 -11.94 22.50
N THR A 89 30.44 -10.85 21.81
CA THR A 89 30.88 -9.50 22.19
C THR A 89 29.90 -8.89 23.20
N LYS A 90 30.43 -8.52 24.38
CA LYS A 90 29.76 -7.84 25.52
C LYS A 90 28.44 -7.18 25.13
N ASP A 91 27.36 -7.69 25.74
CA ASP A 91 25.95 -7.33 25.59
C ASP A 91 25.69 -5.85 25.22
N ASN A 92 26.36 -4.91 25.88
CA ASN A 92 26.19 -3.47 25.65
C ASN A 92 26.39 -2.95 24.20
N TYR A 93 27.35 -3.47 23.41
CA TYR A 93 27.55 -2.93 22.03
C TYR A 93 26.47 -3.44 21.08
N ASN A 94 26.13 -4.71 21.21
CA ASN A 94 25.04 -5.33 20.44
C ASN A 94 23.71 -4.65 20.77
N ASP A 95 23.47 -4.29 22.03
CA ASP A 95 22.25 -3.59 22.45
C ASP A 95 22.12 -2.20 21.84
N ILE A 96 23.22 -1.43 21.78
CA ILE A 96 23.21 -0.09 21.15
C ILE A 96 22.93 -0.19 19.65
N LEU A 97 23.59 -1.13 18.96
CA LEU A 97 23.38 -1.32 17.52
C LEU A 97 21.97 -1.86 17.22
N ALA A 98 21.50 -2.86 17.98
CA ALA A 98 20.15 -3.40 17.88
C ALA A 98 19.10 -2.29 18.06
N ASN A 99 19.24 -1.47 19.10
CA ASN A 99 18.33 -0.35 19.32
C ASN A 99 18.35 0.64 18.15
N ARG A 100 19.51 0.98 17.58
CA ARG A 100 19.59 1.88 16.41
C ARG A 100 18.94 1.31 15.16
N VAL A 101 19.14 0.01 14.91
CA VAL A 101 18.52 -0.68 13.76
C VAL A 101 17.01 -0.76 13.95
N ASP A 102 16.53 -1.03 15.16
CA ASP A 102 15.11 -1.01 15.52
C ASP A 102 14.49 0.40 15.36
N VAL A 103 15.22 1.47 15.72
CA VAL A 103 14.81 2.86 15.42
C VAL A 103 14.58 3.03 13.93
N ALA A 104 15.56 2.63 13.12
CA ALA A 104 15.49 2.79 11.68
C ALA A 104 14.32 2.00 11.10
N ALA A 105 14.12 0.74 11.52
CA ALA A 105 13.00 -0.10 11.11
C ALA A 105 11.66 0.58 11.41
N SER A 106 11.47 1.07 12.64
CA SER A 106 10.25 1.77 13.06
C SER A 106 9.97 3.03 12.22
N ILE A 107 11.01 3.80 11.90
CA ILE A 107 10.90 5.01 11.06
C ILE A 107 10.49 4.63 9.63
N PHE A 108 11.14 3.64 9.02
CA PHE A 108 10.80 3.22 7.66
C PHE A 108 9.40 2.61 7.59
N GLN A 109 9.01 1.83 8.59
CA GLN A 109 7.64 1.33 8.73
C GLN A 109 6.64 2.49 8.75
N LEU A 110 6.89 3.50 9.57
CA LEU A 110 6.03 4.68 9.64
C LEU A 110 5.94 5.40 8.29
N ILE A 111 7.07 5.61 7.62
CA ILE A 111 7.11 6.23 6.29
C ILE A 111 6.24 5.45 5.30
N VAL A 112 6.39 4.13 5.24
CA VAL A 112 5.60 3.29 4.32
C VAL A 112 4.11 3.41 4.63
N ILE A 113 3.70 3.20 5.88
CA ILE A 113 2.29 3.31 6.31
C ILE A 113 1.72 4.69 5.94
N CYS A 114 2.47 5.75 6.21
CA CYS A 114 2.02 7.11 5.97
C CYS A 114 1.90 7.43 4.48
N MET A 115 2.81 6.91 3.65
CA MET A 115 2.73 7.04 2.21
C MET A 115 1.53 6.27 1.66
N THR A 116 1.38 4.98 2.02
CA THR A 116 0.30 4.13 1.51
C THR A 116 -1.08 4.64 1.92
N ASP A 117 -1.26 5.00 3.19
CA ASP A 117 -2.52 5.55 3.70
C ASP A 117 -2.75 6.96 3.17
N GLY A 118 -1.71 7.78 3.05
CA GLY A 118 -1.80 9.12 2.47
C GLY A 118 -2.29 9.09 1.01
N LEU A 119 -1.81 8.11 0.23
CA LEU A 119 -2.30 7.89 -1.12
C LEU A 119 -3.76 7.41 -1.15
N LEU A 120 -4.17 6.58 -0.19
CA LEU A 120 -5.57 6.16 -0.05
C LEU A 120 -6.48 7.36 0.27
N VAL A 121 -6.11 8.21 1.23
CA VAL A 121 -6.82 9.45 1.57
C VAL A 121 -6.92 10.36 0.36
N TRP A 122 -5.80 10.56 -0.35
CA TRP A 122 -5.76 11.33 -1.59
C TRP A 122 -6.72 10.79 -2.65
N ARG A 123 -6.81 9.46 -2.80
CA ARG A 123 -7.77 8.81 -3.71
C ARG A 123 -9.20 9.04 -3.29
N CYS A 124 -9.52 8.93 -2.00
CA CYS A 124 -10.85 9.24 -1.48
C CYS A 124 -11.23 10.70 -1.81
N TYR A 125 -10.29 11.63 -1.63
CA TYR A 125 -10.44 13.03 -2.00
C TYR A 125 -10.64 13.22 -3.52
N MET A 126 -9.85 12.55 -4.36
CA MET A 126 -9.97 12.66 -5.82
C MET A 126 -11.27 12.08 -6.36
N VAL A 127 -11.71 10.92 -5.87
CA VAL A 127 -13.00 10.33 -6.22
C VAL A 127 -14.14 11.27 -5.80
N HIS A 128 -14.02 11.87 -4.61
CA HIS A 128 -14.98 12.85 -4.15
C HIS A 128 -15.05 14.07 -5.08
N ARG A 129 -13.90 14.66 -5.42
CA ARG A 129 -13.79 15.82 -6.31
C ARG A 129 -14.28 15.52 -7.73
N ALA A 130 -13.96 14.35 -8.28
CA ALA A 130 -14.39 13.98 -9.63
C ALA A 130 -15.91 13.79 -9.74
N LEU A 131 -16.57 13.37 -8.66
CA LEU A 131 -18.01 13.14 -8.62
C LEU A 131 -18.81 14.39 -8.27
N MET A 132 -18.20 15.38 -7.61
CA MET A 132 -18.80 16.69 -7.41
C MET A 132 -18.51 17.54 -8.65
N GLY A 133 -19.40 17.47 -9.63
CA GLY A 133 -19.35 18.33 -10.80
C GLY A 133 -19.31 19.83 -10.43
N PRO A 134 -18.84 20.70 -11.33
CA PRO A 134 -18.78 22.14 -11.10
C PRO A 134 -20.20 22.67 -10.83
N GLY A 135 -20.48 23.05 -9.58
CA GLY A 135 -21.76 23.63 -9.16
C GLY A 135 -22.56 22.84 -8.11
N CYS A 136 -22.17 21.59 -7.79
CA CYS A 136 -22.80 20.89 -6.67
C CYS A 136 -22.15 21.31 -5.34
N TYR A 137 -22.93 21.94 -4.46
CA TYR A 137 -22.49 22.23 -3.10
C TYR A 137 -22.09 20.94 -2.37
N PRO A 138 -21.00 20.97 -1.59
CA PRO A 138 -20.56 19.79 -0.87
C PRO A 138 -21.58 19.44 0.20
N SER A 139 -22.38 18.42 -0.07
CA SER A 139 -23.25 17.82 0.94
C SER A 139 -22.40 17.45 2.16
N PHE A 140 -22.99 17.57 3.35
CA PHE A 140 -22.32 17.23 4.61
C PHE A 140 -21.65 15.84 4.56
N TRP A 141 -22.37 14.86 4.00
CA TRP A 141 -21.88 13.50 3.72
C TRP A 141 -20.67 13.44 2.78
N GLY A 142 -20.57 14.39 1.86
CA GLY A 142 -19.41 14.59 1.01
C GLY A 142 -18.17 15.00 1.78
N ARG A 143 -18.29 16.00 2.67
CA ARG A 143 -17.17 16.45 3.51
C ARG A 143 -16.69 15.37 4.48
N ILE A 144 -17.61 14.68 5.14
CA ILE A 144 -17.27 13.57 6.05
C ILE A 144 -16.46 12.49 5.33
N SER A 145 -16.79 12.23 4.06
CA SER A 145 -16.21 11.09 3.36
C SER A 145 -14.71 11.14 3.08
N TRP A 146 -14.12 12.33 3.04
CA TRP A 146 -12.66 12.47 2.95
C TRP A 146 -12.05 12.94 4.28
N ALA A 147 -12.82 13.65 5.12
CA ALA A 147 -12.36 14.13 6.42
C ALA A 147 -12.11 12.98 7.42
N VAL A 148 -12.95 11.94 7.42
CA VAL A 148 -12.76 10.76 8.29
C VAL A 148 -11.43 10.04 8.02
N PRO A 149 -11.12 9.60 6.78
CA PRO A 149 -9.86 8.90 6.51
C PRO A 149 -8.66 9.85 6.68
N ALA A 150 -8.80 11.15 6.41
CA ALA A 150 -7.76 12.13 6.71
C ALA A 150 -7.47 12.25 8.22
N GLY A 151 -8.52 12.29 9.04
CA GLY A 151 -8.40 12.33 10.51
C GLY A 151 -7.73 11.08 11.06
N LEU A 152 -8.13 9.90 10.58
CA LEU A 152 -7.49 8.63 10.96
C LEU A 152 -6.03 8.57 10.51
N TRP A 153 -5.70 9.08 9.33
CA TRP A 153 -4.32 9.16 8.85
C TRP A 153 -3.45 10.08 9.72
N VAL A 154 -3.94 11.27 10.07
CA VAL A 154 -3.23 12.17 10.99
C VAL A 154 -3.06 11.53 12.37
N LEU A 155 -4.08 10.83 12.87
CA LEU A 155 -4.01 10.10 14.13
C LEU A 155 -2.94 9.00 14.07
N SER A 156 -2.93 8.18 13.02
CA SER A 156 -1.90 7.15 12.78
C SER A 156 -0.50 7.77 12.72
N PHE A 157 -0.34 8.91 12.06
CA PHE A 157 0.94 9.61 11.96
C PHE A 157 1.44 10.05 13.34
N VAL A 158 0.59 10.70 14.13
CA VAL A 158 0.93 11.16 15.48
C VAL A 158 1.26 9.99 16.40
N ILE A 159 0.46 8.92 16.37
CA ILE A 159 0.71 7.70 17.16
C ILE A 159 2.03 7.07 16.72
N GLY A 160 2.29 6.98 15.42
CA GLY A 160 3.52 6.41 14.86
C GLY A 160 4.79 7.17 15.25
N ILE A 161 4.73 8.51 15.27
CA ILE A 161 5.83 9.33 15.81
C ILE A 161 6.00 9.04 17.30
N THR A 162 4.89 8.98 18.04
CA THR A 162 4.92 8.73 19.48
C THR A 162 5.53 7.36 19.80
N THR A 163 5.25 6.31 19.01
CA THR A 163 5.87 4.99 19.15
C THR A 163 7.36 5.00 18.80
N CYS A 164 7.81 5.85 17.88
CA CYS A 164 9.24 5.98 17.60
C CYS A 164 10.03 6.58 18.78
N VAL A 165 9.36 7.43 19.58
CA VAL A 165 9.92 8.10 20.76
C VAL A 165 9.79 7.24 22.02
N ILE A 166 8.61 6.65 22.26
CA ILE A 166 8.31 5.81 23.42
C ILE A 166 8.53 4.34 23.03
N ARG A 167 9.70 3.81 23.39
CA ARG A 167 10.16 2.48 22.94
C ARG A 167 9.90 1.33 23.91
N VAL A 168 9.68 1.62 25.19
CA VAL A 168 9.72 0.58 26.22
C VAL A 168 8.46 0.62 27.08
N GLY A 169 7.92 -0.57 27.33
CA GLY A 169 6.82 -0.81 28.25
C GLY A 169 5.45 -0.90 27.58
N LYS A 170 4.44 -1.25 28.37
CA LYS A 170 3.07 -1.55 27.93
C LYS A 170 2.41 -0.42 27.11
N LEU A 171 2.86 0.81 27.31
CA LEU A 171 2.36 1.97 26.55
C LEU A 171 2.80 1.89 25.08
N ALA A 172 4.05 1.50 24.80
CA ALA A 172 4.56 1.35 23.44
C ALA A 172 3.79 0.26 22.67
N ASP A 173 3.58 -0.90 23.31
CA ASP A 173 2.80 -2.01 22.74
C ASP A 173 1.34 -1.61 22.45
N SER A 174 0.73 -0.88 23.40
CA SER A 174 -0.64 -0.39 23.25
C SER A 174 -0.75 0.61 22.10
N LEU A 175 0.19 1.57 22.00
CA LEU A 175 0.23 2.54 20.91
C LEU A 175 0.44 1.86 19.55
N LEU A 176 1.30 0.84 19.48
CA LEU A 176 1.51 0.04 18.28
C LEU A 176 0.23 -0.72 17.87
N GLY A 177 -0.49 -1.28 18.84
CA GLY A 177 -1.82 -1.87 18.63
C GLY A 177 -2.82 -0.88 18.04
N VAL A 178 -2.89 0.33 18.60
CA VAL A 178 -3.77 1.40 18.09
C VAL A 178 -3.35 1.84 16.69
N LEU A 179 -2.05 1.92 16.40
CA LEU A 179 -1.54 2.24 15.06
C LEU A 179 -2.03 1.24 14.02
N PHE A 180 -1.90 -0.07 14.29
CA PHE A 180 -2.37 -1.10 13.39
C PHE A 180 -3.88 -1.11 13.23
N MET A 181 -4.64 -0.87 14.31
CA MET A 181 -6.10 -0.73 14.23
C MET A 181 -6.52 0.49 13.41
N SER A 182 -5.87 1.63 13.60
CA SER A 182 -6.15 2.85 12.84
C SER A 182 -5.86 2.66 11.35
N ASN A 183 -4.76 1.98 11.02
CA ASN A 183 -4.41 1.60 9.65
C ASN A 183 -5.47 0.66 9.04
N ALA A 184 -5.88 -0.38 9.78
CA ALA A 184 -6.94 -1.30 9.36
C ALA A 184 -8.26 -0.58 9.06
N LEU A 185 -8.67 0.31 9.97
CA LEU A 185 -9.90 1.11 9.84
C LEU A 185 -9.83 2.07 8.65
N THR A 186 -8.67 2.71 8.44
CA THR A 186 -8.45 3.62 7.30
C THR A 186 -8.57 2.88 5.98
N ASN A 187 -7.93 1.70 5.88
CA ASN A 187 -7.99 0.85 4.69
C ASN A 187 -9.39 0.29 4.42
N LEU A 188 -10.07 -0.19 5.46
CA LEU A 188 -11.44 -0.69 5.37
C LEU A 188 -12.40 0.42 4.94
N TYR A 189 -12.34 1.58 5.61
CA TYR A 189 -13.17 2.74 5.29
C TYR A 189 -12.94 3.22 3.87
N GLY A 190 -11.67 3.43 3.47
CA GLY A 190 -11.31 3.91 2.14
C GLY A 190 -11.82 2.98 1.05
N THR A 191 -11.68 1.67 1.25
CA THR A 191 -12.15 0.64 0.29
C THR A 191 -13.66 0.64 0.18
N ILE A 192 -14.38 0.62 1.30
CA ILE A 192 -15.86 0.67 1.31
C ILE A 192 -16.33 1.95 0.62
N PHE A 193 -15.74 3.09 0.97
CA PHE A 193 -16.10 4.38 0.40
C PHE A 193 -15.91 4.42 -1.12
N ILE A 194 -14.74 4.06 -1.61
CA ILE A 194 -14.43 4.07 -3.04
C ILE A 194 -15.35 3.08 -3.78
N THR A 195 -15.58 1.89 -3.22
CA THR A 195 -16.46 0.88 -3.80
C THR A 195 -17.90 1.37 -3.92
N ILE A 196 -18.49 1.90 -2.84
CA ILE A 196 -19.85 2.44 -2.85
C ILE A 196 -19.98 3.57 -3.89
N ARG A 197 -18.99 4.46 -3.96
CA ARG A 197 -19.00 5.58 -4.92
C ARG A 197 -18.89 5.10 -6.37
N LEU A 198 -18.02 4.14 -6.66
CA LEU A 198 -17.88 3.55 -8.00
C LEU A 198 -19.15 2.81 -8.41
N LEU A 199 -19.77 2.05 -7.50
CA LEU A 199 -21.04 1.36 -7.76
C LEU A 199 -22.18 2.36 -8.03
N ARG A 200 -22.26 3.44 -7.25
CA ARG A 200 -23.25 4.50 -7.48
C ARG A 200 -23.03 5.18 -8.83
N HIS A 201 -21.79 5.54 -9.15
CA HIS A 201 -21.46 6.15 -10.43
C HIS A 201 -21.81 5.22 -11.60
N ARG A 202 -21.51 3.92 -11.49
CA ARG A 202 -21.90 2.91 -12.49
C ARG A 202 -23.41 2.83 -12.68
N ARG A 203 -24.19 2.84 -11.59
CA ARG A 203 -25.66 2.83 -11.68
C ARG A 203 -26.16 4.06 -12.47
N VAL A 204 -25.66 5.24 -12.15
CA VAL A 204 -26.01 6.48 -12.86
C VAL A 204 -25.57 6.43 -14.32
N ALA A 205 -24.32 6.02 -14.59
CA ALA A 205 -23.81 5.90 -15.95
C ALA A 205 -24.61 4.91 -16.81
N ARG A 206 -25.05 3.78 -16.25
CA ARG A 206 -25.94 2.83 -16.93
C ARG A 206 -27.30 3.44 -17.25
N ILE A 207 -27.87 4.23 -16.34
CA ILE A 207 -29.15 4.93 -16.55
C ILE A 207 -29.01 5.95 -17.68
N CYS A 208 -27.91 6.71 -17.73
CA CYS A 208 -27.72 7.79 -18.69
C CYS A 208 -27.20 7.34 -20.07
N LEU A 209 -26.35 6.31 -20.13
CA LEU A 209 -25.64 5.89 -21.36
C LEU A 209 -26.09 4.52 -21.88
N GLY A 210 -27.01 3.84 -21.19
CA GLY A 210 -27.44 2.48 -21.51
C GLY A 210 -26.30 1.45 -21.40
N ASP A 211 -26.44 0.32 -22.11
CA ASP A 211 -25.46 -0.79 -22.09
C ASP A 211 -24.14 -0.48 -22.81
N ARG A 212 -24.00 0.69 -23.44
CA ARG A 212 -22.75 1.13 -24.10
C ARG A 212 -21.73 1.73 -23.12
N ALA A 213 -22.07 1.87 -21.84
CA ALA A 213 -21.13 2.39 -20.85
C ALA A 213 -19.89 1.46 -20.69
N PRO A 214 -18.68 2.00 -20.50
CA PRO A 214 -17.46 1.22 -20.29
C PRO A 214 -17.43 0.58 -18.89
N ILE A 215 -18.30 -0.42 -18.67
CA ILE A 215 -18.54 -1.09 -17.39
C ILE A 215 -17.33 -1.93 -16.93
N ALA A 216 -16.57 -2.49 -17.87
CA ALA A 216 -15.45 -3.39 -17.58
C ALA A 216 -14.31 -2.71 -16.79
N ARG A 217 -14.02 -1.43 -17.08
CA ARG A 217 -12.92 -0.69 -16.42
C ARG A 217 -13.22 -0.41 -14.93
N TYR A 218 -14.47 -0.11 -14.60
CA TYR A 218 -14.89 0.13 -13.21
C TYR A 218 -14.87 -1.16 -12.39
N HIS A 219 -15.26 -2.28 -12.98
CA HIS A 219 -15.21 -3.60 -12.32
C HIS A 219 -13.79 -4.03 -11.99
N SER A 220 -12.84 -3.87 -12.91
CA SER A 220 -11.44 -4.21 -12.67
C SER A 220 -10.84 -3.36 -11.54
N LEU A 221 -11.12 -2.05 -11.48
CA LEU A 221 -10.65 -1.19 -10.39
C LEU A 221 -11.28 -1.55 -9.04
N VAL A 222 -12.59 -1.82 -9.00
CA VAL A 222 -13.26 -2.24 -7.77
C VAL A 222 -12.72 -3.58 -7.29
N ALA A 223 -12.55 -4.56 -8.18
CA ALA A 223 -12.03 -5.88 -7.84
C ALA A 223 -10.64 -5.77 -7.19
N ILE A 224 -9.74 -4.97 -7.75
CA ILE A 224 -8.38 -4.82 -7.23
C ILE A 224 -8.34 -4.08 -5.89
N LEU A 225 -9.21 -3.09 -5.71
CA LEU A 225 -9.35 -2.43 -4.40
C LEU A 225 -9.88 -3.40 -3.33
N LEU A 226 -10.83 -4.26 -3.72
CA LEU A 226 -11.41 -5.25 -2.84
C LEU A 226 -10.41 -6.38 -2.52
N GLU A 227 -9.62 -6.82 -3.50
CA GLU A 227 -8.51 -7.75 -3.33
C GLU A 227 -7.43 -7.16 -2.41
N SER A 228 -7.03 -5.90 -2.64
CA SER A 228 -6.08 -5.19 -1.78
C SER A 228 -6.56 -5.10 -0.33
N ALA A 229 -7.83 -4.80 -0.11
CA ALA A 229 -8.39 -4.70 1.23
C ALA A 229 -8.58 -6.08 1.89
N ALA A 230 -8.98 -7.09 1.10
CA ALA A 230 -9.16 -8.45 1.57
C ALA A 230 -7.85 -9.05 2.08
N ILE A 231 -6.70 -8.60 1.56
CA ILE A 231 -5.39 -9.04 2.06
C ILE A 231 -4.92 -8.15 3.22
N ASN A 232 -5.04 -6.83 3.12
CA ASN A 232 -4.49 -5.91 4.14
C ASN A 232 -5.28 -5.91 5.47
N VAL A 233 -6.61 -5.97 5.42
CA VAL A 233 -7.46 -5.84 6.62
C VAL A 233 -7.30 -7.01 7.59
N PRO A 234 -7.35 -8.30 7.18
CA PRO A 234 -7.13 -9.41 8.09
C PRO A 234 -5.75 -9.37 8.75
N ILE A 235 -4.70 -9.02 7.98
CA ILE A 235 -3.33 -8.93 8.49
C ILE A 235 -3.22 -7.82 9.55
N ALA A 236 -3.79 -6.65 9.29
CA ALA A 236 -3.77 -5.54 10.24
C ALA A 236 -4.58 -5.85 11.52
N ILE A 237 -5.71 -6.54 11.41
CA ILE A 237 -6.49 -7.00 12.57
C ILE A 237 -5.70 -8.04 13.38
N CYS A 238 -5.09 -9.03 12.72
CA CYS A 238 -4.24 -10.01 13.40
C CYS A 238 -3.08 -9.33 14.15
N ALA A 239 -2.41 -8.36 13.52
CA ALA A 239 -1.33 -7.60 14.13
C ALA A 239 -1.80 -6.79 15.36
N ALA A 240 -3.00 -6.20 15.30
CA ALA A 240 -3.57 -5.48 16.43
C ALA A 240 -3.95 -6.41 17.60
N VAL A 241 -4.57 -7.56 17.30
CA VAL A 241 -4.97 -8.54 18.33
C VAL A 241 -3.76 -9.08 19.10
N LYS A 242 -2.62 -9.30 18.44
CA LYS A 242 -1.36 -9.68 19.13
C LYS A 242 -0.99 -8.70 20.23
N ASN A 243 -0.98 -7.40 19.91
CA ASN A 243 -0.51 -6.36 20.84
C ASN A 243 -1.43 -6.18 22.05
N VAL A 244 -2.69 -6.66 21.96
CA VAL A 244 -3.70 -6.48 23.02
C VAL A 244 -3.97 -7.76 23.82
N ALA A 245 -3.89 -8.96 23.22
CA ALA A 245 -4.60 -10.12 23.77
C ALA A 245 -3.77 -11.40 24.02
N ILE A 246 -2.52 -11.56 23.54
CA ILE A 246 -1.91 -12.90 23.52
C ILE A 246 -0.42 -12.92 23.92
N THR A 247 -0.13 -13.56 25.06
CA THR A 247 1.23 -13.91 25.54
C THR A 247 1.66 -15.36 25.22
N SER A 248 0.87 -16.12 24.45
CA SER A 248 1.12 -17.55 24.13
C SER A 248 1.69 -17.78 22.73
N THR A 249 1.98 -19.05 22.38
CA THR A 249 2.55 -19.59 21.11
C THR A 249 1.87 -19.08 19.83
N ALA A 250 0.63 -18.59 19.90
CA ALA A 250 -0.05 -17.89 18.79
C ALA A 250 0.63 -16.55 18.41
N SER A 251 1.50 -16.00 19.27
CA SER A 251 2.39 -14.87 18.97
C SER A 251 3.32 -15.14 17.79
N ILE A 252 3.69 -16.40 17.54
CA ILE A 252 4.63 -16.81 16.49
C ILE A 252 3.99 -16.66 15.10
N ILE A 253 2.75 -17.13 14.89
CA ILE A 253 2.00 -16.95 13.64
C ILE A 253 1.78 -15.45 13.34
N ILE A 254 1.70 -14.61 14.38
CA ILE A 254 1.47 -13.18 14.21
C ILE A 254 2.79 -12.40 13.99
N ILE A 255 3.93 -12.91 14.48
CA ILE A 255 5.26 -12.44 14.06
C ILE A 255 5.45 -12.72 12.55
N MET A 256 4.96 -13.86 12.03
CA MET A 256 4.95 -14.13 10.58
C MET A 256 4.15 -13.09 9.77
N MET A 257 3.20 -12.38 10.39
CA MET A 257 2.32 -11.41 9.72
C MET A 257 2.88 -9.98 9.77
N ALA A 258 3.74 -9.63 10.74
CA ALA A 258 4.23 -8.26 10.92
C ALA A 258 5.22 -7.84 9.81
N ILE A 259 6.17 -8.71 9.46
CA ILE A 259 7.19 -8.44 8.42
C ILE A 259 6.55 -8.32 7.02
N PRO A 260 5.62 -9.20 6.61
CA PRO A 260 4.91 -9.05 5.34
C PRO A 260 3.98 -7.84 5.28
N ASN A 261 3.44 -7.37 6.42
CA ASN A 261 2.40 -6.32 6.42
C ASN A 261 2.83 -5.05 5.68
N VAL A 262 4.01 -4.52 6.01
CA VAL A 262 4.54 -3.29 5.39
C VAL A 262 4.77 -3.48 3.89
N SER A 263 5.38 -4.60 3.51
CA SER A 263 5.66 -4.94 2.11
C SER A 263 4.36 -5.16 1.32
N LEU A 264 3.34 -5.72 1.94
CA LEU A 264 2.07 -6.02 1.32
C LEU A 264 1.22 -4.76 1.11
N GLN A 265 1.27 -3.79 2.04
CA GLN A 265 0.65 -2.47 1.87
C GLN A 265 1.29 -1.69 0.72
N ALA A 266 2.63 -1.71 0.63
CA ALA A 266 3.35 -1.10 -0.47
C ALA A 266 3.05 -1.80 -1.80
N PHE A 267 3.03 -3.14 -1.82
CA PHE A 267 2.68 -3.94 -2.99
C PHE A 267 1.30 -3.59 -3.53
N ALA A 268 0.29 -3.55 -2.66
CA ALA A 268 -1.07 -3.19 -3.06
C ALA A 268 -1.16 -1.76 -3.60
N THR A 269 -0.42 -0.83 -2.98
CA THR A 269 -0.31 0.56 -3.45
C THR A 269 0.28 0.64 -4.86
N LEU A 270 1.37 -0.11 -5.11
CA LEU A 270 2.03 -0.19 -6.41
C LEU A 270 1.15 -0.84 -7.48
N LEU A 271 0.41 -1.91 -7.15
CA LEU A 271 -0.55 -2.53 -8.06
C LEU A 271 -1.61 -1.53 -8.53
N ILE A 272 -2.14 -0.72 -7.62
CA ILE A 272 -3.15 0.26 -8.01
C ILE A 272 -2.52 1.37 -8.88
N ILE A 273 -1.29 1.79 -8.60
CA ILE A 273 -0.57 2.74 -9.47
C ILE A 273 -0.35 2.14 -10.87
N HIS A 274 0.10 0.89 -10.94
CA HIS A 274 0.30 0.15 -12.19
C HIS A 274 -0.99 0.07 -13.03
N GLN A 275 -2.13 -0.20 -12.40
CA GLN A 275 -3.41 -0.28 -13.11
C GLN A 275 -3.87 1.08 -13.64
N VAL A 276 -3.62 2.15 -12.87
CA VAL A 276 -3.93 3.51 -13.31
C VAL A 276 -3.02 3.90 -14.49
N SER A 277 -1.73 3.61 -14.44
CA SER A 277 -0.81 3.90 -15.55
C SER A 277 -1.15 3.06 -16.79
N ARG A 278 -1.39 1.75 -16.64
CA ARG A 278 -1.84 0.88 -17.73
C ARG A 278 -3.17 1.35 -18.34
N GLY A 279 -4.11 1.78 -17.50
CA GLY A 279 -5.38 2.35 -17.95
C GLY A 279 -5.18 3.60 -18.79
N ARG A 280 -4.25 4.49 -18.42
CA ARG A 280 -3.96 5.69 -19.22
C ARG A 280 -3.32 5.35 -20.56
N ALA A 281 -2.35 4.43 -20.58
CA ALA A 281 -1.69 3.98 -21.81
C ALA A 281 -2.70 3.41 -22.83
N VAL A 282 -3.61 2.52 -22.40
CA VAL A 282 -4.66 1.96 -23.28
C VAL A 282 -5.65 3.04 -23.74
N GLY A 283 -5.92 4.05 -22.92
CA GLY A 283 -6.77 5.18 -23.30
C GLY A 283 -6.17 6.03 -24.42
N GLN A 284 -4.84 6.25 -24.37
CA GLN A 284 -4.11 7.03 -25.37
C GLN A 284 -4.08 6.32 -26.73
N GLN A 285 -3.77 5.02 -26.75
CA GLN A 285 -3.77 4.22 -27.99
C GLN A 285 -5.10 4.32 -28.74
N LYS A 286 -6.22 4.21 -28.02
CA LYS A 286 -7.55 4.35 -28.63
C LYS A 286 -7.82 5.76 -29.17
N GLN A 287 -7.31 6.80 -28.53
CA GLN A 287 -7.46 8.17 -29.03
C GLN A 287 -6.65 8.40 -30.31
N GLU A 288 -5.43 7.87 -30.37
CA GLU A 288 -4.56 7.92 -31.56
C GLU A 288 -5.16 7.12 -32.74
N GLU A 289 -5.72 5.94 -32.48
CA GLU A 289 -6.45 5.15 -33.49
C GLU A 289 -7.67 5.90 -34.05
N VAL A 290 -8.44 6.58 -33.20
CA VAL A 290 -9.60 7.37 -33.64
C VAL A 290 -9.16 8.60 -34.43
N ALA A 291 -8.11 9.30 -33.99
CA ALA A 291 -7.57 10.46 -34.70
C ALA A 291 -7.05 10.08 -36.10
N SER A 292 -6.25 9.01 -36.20
CA SER A 292 -5.71 8.53 -37.47
C SER A 292 -6.78 7.96 -38.40
N SER A 293 -7.85 7.37 -37.86
CA SER A 293 -9.00 6.92 -38.66
C SER A 293 -9.79 8.11 -39.22
N SER A 294 -9.96 9.17 -38.43
CA SER A 294 -10.64 10.40 -38.86
C SER A 294 -9.86 11.13 -39.95
N GLU A 295 -8.52 11.17 -39.88
CA GLU A 295 -7.67 11.75 -40.94
C GLU A 295 -7.74 10.94 -42.24
N ARG A 296 -7.72 9.60 -42.16
CA ARG A 296 -7.85 8.74 -43.35
C ARG A 296 -9.21 8.91 -44.04
N GLN A 297 -10.27 9.09 -43.25
CA GLN A 297 -11.60 9.30 -43.80
C GLN A 297 -11.73 10.66 -44.49
N SER A 298 -11.13 11.72 -43.93
CA SER A 298 -11.04 13.04 -44.58
C SER A 298 -10.25 13.03 -45.89
N HIS A 299 -9.26 12.13 -46.05
CA HIS A 299 -8.44 12.10 -47.26
C HIS A 299 -9.06 11.28 -48.41
N ASN A 300 -9.99 10.38 -48.08
CA ASN A 300 -10.67 9.52 -49.05
C ASN A 300 -12.02 10.09 -49.53
N ASP A 301 -12.45 11.27 -49.09
CA ASP A 301 -13.66 11.92 -49.61
C ASP A 301 -13.39 12.49 -51.02
N PRO A 302 -13.94 11.88 -52.10
CA PRO A 302 -13.64 12.26 -53.48
C PRO A 302 -14.26 13.59 -53.89
N GLU A 303 -15.18 14.16 -53.09
CA GLU A 303 -15.79 15.47 -53.36
C GLU A 303 -14.84 16.64 -53.11
N SER A 304 -13.80 16.48 -52.29
CA SER A 304 -12.79 17.52 -52.03
C SER A 304 -11.84 17.78 -53.22
N ARG A 305 -11.84 16.91 -54.25
CA ARG A 305 -10.99 17.04 -55.44
C ARG A 305 -11.70 17.57 -56.69
N ARG A 306 -12.94 18.06 -56.57
CA ARG A 306 -13.71 18.64 -57.71
C ARG A 306 -13.75 20.18 -57.74
N GLY A 307 -12.84 20.85 -57.03
CA GLY A 307 -12.61 22.31 -57.12
C GLY A 307 -11.44 22.64 -58.02
#